data_AF-A0A7S2FMQ6-F1
#
_entry.id   AF-A0A7S2FMQ6-F1
#
_cell.length_a   1.000
_cell.length_b   1.000
_cell.length_c   1.000
_cell.angle_alpha   90.00
_cell.angle_beta   90.00
_cell.angle_gamma   90.00
#
_symmetry.space_group_name_H-M   'P 1'
#
loop_
_entity.id
_entity.type
_entity.pdbx_description
1 polymer ?
#
loop_
_entity_poly.entity_id
_entity_poly.type
_entity_poly.pdbx_seq_one_letter_code
_entity_poly.pdbx_strand_id
1 'polypeptide(L)'
;EIMYGGHIVNDFDRLLANTYLDFYMKEELLDETEMYPYAEEEKGTSFMSPAPTSYANYLTHIDVAMTQDTPIAFGLHPNAEIDFRTTASEKMFNMLIELQPRSGGGGDDSGAASPQAVAEQALSDIMERFAEKKFDVEDLARSLEEQGPYQNVFMQEMEVMNVLVAEIVRSLKELTLGFAGELTMSDMMETLQDSLFLDRIPPAWSKRAWPSLMSLSLWLNNFGSRLVQLEEWMGNPMELPKVTWISGLVNPQSFLT
;
A
#
# COMPACT_ATOMS: atom_id res chain seq x y z
N GLU A 1 4.43 19.26 -24.23
CA GLU A 1 3.27 18.52 -24.78
C GLU A 1 3.55 17.72 -26.06
N ILE A 2 4.01 18.33 -27.16
CA ILE A 2 4.12 17.60 -28.45
C ILE A 2 5.29 16.59 -28.47
N MET A 3 6.48 17.00 -28.01
CA MET A 3 7.69 16.17 -28.11
C MET A 3 7.71 15.01 -27.10
N TYR A 4 7.33 15.27 -25.84
CA TYR A 4 7.38 14.28 -24.75
C TYR A 4 6.00 13.89 -24.20
N GLY A 5 4.97 14.69 -24.43
CA GLY A 5 3.65 14.45 -23.81
C GLY A 5 2.93 13.23 -24.36
N GLY A 6 3.26 12.77 -25.57
CA GLY A 6 2.77 11.50 -26.12
C GLY A 6 3.26 10.26 -25.36
N HIS A 7 4.32 10.38 -24.56
CA HIS A 7 4.84 9.30 -23.71
C HIS A 7 4.26 9.33 -22.29
N ILE A 8 3.55 10.40 -21.91
CA ILE A 8 2.98 10.57 -20.58
C ILE A 8 1.47 10.40 -20.65
N VAL A 9 1.00 9.29 -20.06
CA VAL A 9 -0.42 8.89 -20.07
C VAL A 9 -1.22 9.60 -18.97
N ASN A 10 -0.61 9.81 -17.79
CA ASN A 10 -1.27 10.40 -16.64
C ASN A 10 -1.25 11.94 -16.72
N ASP A 11 -2.41 12.58 -16.55
CA ASP A 11 -2.54 14.05 -16.63
C ASP A 11 -1.78 14.78 -15.50
N PHE A 12 -1.68 14.19 -14.31
CA PHE A 12 -0.89 14.76 -13.20
C PHE A 12 0.61 14.66 -13.48
N ASP A 13 1.08 13.55 -14.05
CA ASP A 13 2.49 13.43 -14.45
C ASP A 13 2.82 14.43 -15.58
N ARG A 14 1.85 14.71 -16.45
CA ARG A 14 2.01 15.73 -17.50
C ARG A 14 2.07 17.13 -16.91
N LEU A 15 1.20 17.44 -15.94
CA LEU A 15 1.23 18.70 -15.21
C LEU A 15 2.57 18.88 -14.48
N LEU A 16 3.07 17.84 -13.83
CA LEU A 16 4.36 17.84 -13.17
C LEU A 16 5.49 18.14 -14.17
N ALA A 17 5.55 17.41 -15.28
CA ALA A 17 6.59 17.59 -16.30
C ALA A 17 6.56 18.99 -16.93
N ASN A 18 5.36 19.52 -17.21
CA ASN A 18 5.21 20.89 -17.69
C ASN A 18 5.68 21.91 -16.63
N THR A 19 5.37 21.68 -15.34
CA THR A 19 5.81 22.57 -14.25
C THR A 19 7.33 22.60 -14.10
N TYR A 20 8.00 21.45 -14.21
CA TYR A 20 9.47 21.39 -14.27
C TYR A 20 10.03 22.11 -15.48
N LEU A 21 9.42 21.93 -16.66
CA LEU A 21 9.84 22.61 -17.87
C LEU A 21 9.73 24.12 -17.72
N ASP A 22 8.62 24.62 -17.20
CA ASP A 22 8.39 26.04 -16.96
C ASP A 22 9.34 26.60 -15.90
N PHE A 23 9.76 25.79 -14.93
CA PHE A 23 10.76 26.18 -13.94
C PHE A 23 12.15 26.39 -14.57
N TYR A 24 12.59 25.45 -15.43
CA TYR A 24 13.92 25.46 -16.03
C TYR A 24 14.03 26.33 -17.29
N MET A 25 13.02 26.35 -18.15
CA MET A 25 13.04 27.06 -19.44
C MET A 25 12.64 28.52 -19.26
N LYS A 26 13.50 29.31 -18.61
CA LYS A 26 13.31 30.76 -18.44
C LYS A 26 14.53 31.52 -18.94
N GLU A 27 14.38 32.83 -19.19
CA GLU A 27 15.48 33.67 -19.69
C GLU A 27 16.64 33.75 -18.69
N GLU A 28 16.32 33.73 -17.39
CA GLU A 28 17.29 33.80 -16.29
C GLU A 28 18.24 32.58 -16.26
N LEU A 29 17.87 31.46 -16.91
CA LEU A 29 18.74 30.29 -17.03
C LEU A 29 20.12 30.63 -17.62
N LEU A 30 20.20 31.66 -18.45
CA LEU A 30 21.43 32.12 -19.10
C LEU A 30 22.33 32.98 -18.19
N ASP A 31 21.80 33.44 -17.05
CA ASP A 31 22.41 34.41 -16.13
C ASP A 31 22.70 33.78 -14.75
N GLU A 32 23.33 32.59 -14.72
CA GLU A 32 23.77 31.90 -13.48
C GLU A 32 22.66 31.70 -12.43
N THR A 33 21.52 31.15 -12.87
CA THR A 33 20.36 30.89 -12.01
C THR A 33 20.51 29.58 -11.23
N GLU A 34 19.97 29.56 -10.01
CA GLU A 34 19.86 28.37 -9.18
C GLU A 34 18.96 27.32 -9.85
N MET A 35 19.52 26.15 -10.16
CA MET A 35 18.82 25.06 -10.83
C MET A 35 18.13 24.12 -9.84
N TYR A 36 18.47 24.16 -8.56
CA TYR A 36 17.79 23.37 -7.55
C TYR A 36 16.54 24.11 -7.05
N PRO A 37 15.33 23.54 -7.24
CA PRO A 37 14.13 24.12 -6.66
C PRO A 37 14.27 24.21 -5.13
N TYR A 38 13.82 25.31 -4.51
CA TYR A 38 13.82 25.48 -3.05
C TYR A 38 15.21 25.42 -2.36
N ALA A 39 16.30 25.67 -3.08
CA ALA A 39 17.66 25.66 -2.52
C ALA A 39 17.85 26.61 -1.29
N GLU A 40 17.03 27.66 -1.18
CA GLU A 40 17.04 28.57 -0.02
C GLU A 40 16.70 27.89 1.31
N GLU A 41 15.95 26.77 1.27
CA GLU A 41 15.46 26.07 2.45
C GLU A 41 16.49 25.11 3.06
N GLU A 42 17.51 24.69 2.29
CA GLU A 42 18.53 23.73 2.74
C GLU A 42 19.95 24.32 2.62
N LYS A 43 20.63 24.45 3.76
CA LYS A 43 21.96 25.07 3.79
C LYS A 43 23.01 24.15 3.20
N GLY A 44 23.73 24.65 2.19
CA GLY A 44 24.91 23.98 1.64
C GLY A 44 24.64 23.21 0.35
N THR A 45 23.40 23.21 -0.14
CA THR A 45 23.01 22.61 -1.41
C THR A 45 22.72 23.73 -2.41
N SER A 46 23.50 23.82 -3.48
CA SER A 46 23.30 24.80 -4.56
C SER A 46 23.93 24.28 -5.84
N PHE A 47 23.25 24.48 -6.96
CA PHE A 47 23.78 24.17 -8.28
C PHE A 47 23.36 25.25 -9.27
N MET A 48 24.26 26.20 -9.50
CA MET A 48 24.02 27.29 -10.43
C MET A 48 24.20 26.83 -11.88
N SER A 49 23.39 27.38 -12.79
CA SER A 49 23.60 27.20 -14.22
C SER A 49 24.93 27.83 -14.63
N PRO A 50 25.78 27.14 -15.40
CA PRO A 50 27.01 27.76 -15.90
C PRO A 50 26.67 28.68 -17.09
N ALA A 51 27.42 29.77 -17.22
CA ALA A 51 27.32 30.66 -18.37
C ALA A 51 27.51 29.89 -19.70
N PRO A 52 26.87 30.33 -20.81
CA PRO A 52 26.94 29.65 -22.09
C PRO A 52 28.39 29.33 -22.53
N THR A 53 28.71 28.04 -22.63
CA THR A 53 30.09 27.57 -22.83
C THR A 53 30.16 26.35 -23.74
N SER A 54 31.35 25.77 -23.91
CA SER A 54 31.54 24.55 -24.70
C SER A 54 30.99 23.32 -23.98
N TYR A 55 30.59 22.29 -24.74
CA TYR A 55 30.13 21.00 -24.20
C TYR A 55 31.08 20.40 -23.16
N ALA A 56 32.40 20.46 -23.42
CA ALA A 56 33.41 19.94 -22.49
C ALA A 56 33.39 20.67 -21.14
N ASN A 57 33.18 21.99 -21.16
CA ASN A 57 33.13 22.80 -19.95
C ASN A 57 31.84 22.56 -19.15
N TYR A 58 30.71 22.26 -19.81
CA TYR A 58 29.50 21.83 -19.12
C TYR A 58 29.72 20.52 -18.35
N LEU A 59 30.40 19.54 -18.94
CA LEU A 59 30.72 18.29 -18.25
C LEU A 59 31.62 18.53 -17.03
N THR A 60 32.67 19.33 -17.20
CA THR A 60 33.55 19.70 -16.08
C THR A 60 32.81 20.45 -14.98
N HIS A 61 31.85 21.31 -15.33
CA HIS A 61 31.00 22.00 -14.33
C HIS A 61 30.15 20.99 -13.55
N ILE A 62 29.50 20.04 -14.22
CA ILE A 62 28.71 19.00 -13.56
C ILE A 62 29.59 18.17 -12.62
N ASP A 63 30.74 17.68 -13.08
CA ASP A 63 31.63 16.82 -12.30
C ASP A 63 32.20 17.50 -11.04
N VAL A 64 32.37 18.83 -11.09
CA VAL A 64 32.93 19.61 -9.97
C VAL A 64 31.85 20.14 -9.03
N ALA A 65 30.72 20.60 -9.57
CA ALA A 65 29.67 21.27 -8.80
C ALA A 65 28.64 20.29 -8.22
N MET A 66 28.27 19.22 -8.93
CA MET A 66 27.40 18.16 -8.38
C MET A 66 28.25 17.19 -7.57
N THR A 67 28.30 17.40 -6.24
CA THR A 67 29.06 16.54 -5.32
C THR A 67 28.22 15.45 -4.66
N GLN A 68 26.94 15.73 -4.37
CA GLN A 68 26.00 14.79 -3.80
C GLN A 68 24.61 14.99 -4.40
N ASP A 69 23.96 13.88 -4.70
CA ASP A 69 22.55 13.88 -5.12
C ASP A 69 21.68 14.05 -3.86
N THR A 70 20.94 15.15 -3.80
CA THR A 70 19.98 15.41 -2.72
C THR A 70 18.55 15.35 -3.27
N PRO A 71 17.53 15.04 -2.43
CA PRO A 71 16.13 15.10 -2.88
C PRO A 71 15.75 16.45 -3.49
N ILE A 72 16.29 17.53 -2.93
CA ILE A 72 16.05 18.90 -3.41
C ILE A 72 16.56 19.12 -4.82
N ALA A 73 17.67 18.47 -5.22
CA ALA A 73 18.16 18.52 -6.59
C ALA A 73 17.12 18.02 -7.62
N PHE A 74 16.20 17.16 -7.17
CA PHE A 74 15.07 16.65 -7.96
C PHE A 74 13.74 17.32 -7.62
N GLY A 75 13.74 18.45 -6.91
CA GLY A 75 12.53 19.15 -6.46
C GLY A 75 11.69 18.38 -5.44
N LEU A 76 12.29 17.41 -4.74
CA LEU A 76 11.63 16.62 -3.70
C LEU A 76 11.93 17.17 -2.31
N HIS A 77 11.00 16.97 -1.38
CA HIS A 77 11.23 17.29 0.02
C HIS A 77 12.32 16.37 0.61
N PRO A 78 13.21 16.85 1.52
CA PRO A 78 14.29 16.05 2.12
C PRO A 78 13.85 14.71 2.73
N ASN A 79 12.63 14.63 3.26
CA ASN A 79 12.06 13.38 3.79
C ASN A 79 12.00 12.23 2.76
N ALA A 80 12.02 12.50 1.45
CA ALA A 80 12.04 11.47 0.43
C ALA A 80 13.27 10.53 0.57
N GLU A 81 14.39 11.06 1.07
CA GLU A 81 15.57 10.23 1.34
C GLU A 81 15.34 9.25 2.51
N ILE A 82 14.62 9.70 3.55
CA ILE A 82 14.27 8.86 4.70
C ILE A 82 13.39 7.70 4.22
N ASP A 83 12.36 7.99 3.43
CA ASP A 83 11.46 6.98 2.87
C ASP A 83 12.22 5.99 1.98
N PHE A 84 13.06 6.50 1.07
CA PHE A 84 13.89 5.66 0.20
C PHE A 84 14.79 4.70 0.99
N ARG A 85 15.50 5.21 2.00
CA ARG A 85 16.39 4.40 2.85
C ARG A 85 15.61 3.39 3.68
N THR A 86 14.42 3.76 4.15
CA THR A 86 13.52 2.87 4.90
C THR A 86 13.06 1.72 4.03
N THR A 87 12.50 2.01 2.84
CA THR A 87 12.05 0.98 1.89
C THR A 87 13.21 0.08 1.42
N ALA A 88 14.40 0.65 1.18
CA ALA A 88 15.58 -0.15 0.82
C ALA A 88 15.99 -1.11 1.94
N SER A 89 15.94 -0.65 3.19
CA SER A 89 16.25 -1.47 4.38
C SER A 89 15.21 -2.57 4.58
N GLU A 90 13.92 -2.25 4.47
CA GLU A 90 12.83 -3.22 4.54
C GLU A 90 12.97 -4.30 3.46
N LYS A 91 13.28 -3.91 2.22
CA LYS A 91 13.54 -4.86 1.13
C LYS A 91 14.72 -5.77 1.45
N MET A 92 15.79 -5.23 2.01
CA MET A 92 16.96 -6.00 2.44
C MET A 92 16.59 -7.02 3.54
N PHE A 93 15.85 -6.61 4.57
CA PHE A 93 15.41 -7.52 5.63
C PHE A 93 14.47 -8.60 5.11
N ASN A 94 13.53 -8.26 4.22
CA ASN A 94 12.65 -9.24 3.58
C ASN A 94 13.43 -10.28 2.76
N MET A 95 14.44 -9.86 1.99
CA MET A 95 15.31 -10.78 1.26
C MET A 95 16.12 -11.67 2.21
N LEU A 96 16.58 -11.14 3.35
CA LEU A 96 17.28 -11.94 4.36
C LEU A 96 16.38 -13.00 4.98
N ILE A 97 15.12 -12.67 5.30
CA ILE A 97 14.13 -13.62 5.83
C ILE A 97 13.83 -14.72 4.81
N GLU A 98 13.68 -14.37 3.52
CA GLU A 98 13.44 -15.34 2.45
C GLU A 98 14.61 -16.31 2.24
N LEU A 99 15.85 -15.86 2.47
CA LEU A 99 17.05 -16.68 2.37
C LEU A 99 17.29 -17.57 3.59
N GLN A 100 16.56 -17.39 4.69
CA GLN A 100 16.74 -18.23 5.87
C GLN A 100 16.31 -19.68 5.57
N PRO A 101 17.10 -20.68 5.97
CA PRO A 101 16.76 -22.08 5.76
C PRO A 101 15.48 -22.42 6.54
N ARG A 102 14.41 -22.73 5.81
CA ARG A 102 13.08 -23.05 6.36
C ARG A 102 13.04 -24.39 7.11
N SER A 103 14.03 -25.24 6.86
CA SER A 103 14.29 -26.48 7.58
C SER A 103 15.77 -26.52 7.99
N GLY A 104 16.08 -25.94 9.14
CA GLY A 104 17.36 -26.19 9.80
C GLY A 104 17.39 -27.64 10.27
N GLY A 105 18.08 -28.51 9.54
CA GLY A 105 18.41 -29.83 10.04
C GLY A 105 19.34 -29.71 11.25
N GLY A 106 18.83 -30.00 12.44
CA GLY A 106 19.61 -30.25 13.65
C GLY A 106 19.69 -29.07 14.63
N GLY A 107 19.10 -29.26 15.81
CA GLY A 107 19.36 -28.45 17.01
C GLY A 107 18.13 -27.70 17.49
N ASP A 108 17.48 -28.27 18.50
CA ASP A 108 16.36 -27.77 19.30
C ASP A 108 16.75 -26.53 20.16
N ASP A 109 17.62 -25.63 19.65
CA ASP A 109 18.29 -24.59 20.47
C ASP A 109 18.41 -23.20 19.84
N SER A 110 17.83 -22.95 18.66
CA SER A 110 17.58 -21.58 18.21
C SER A 110 16.10 -21.26 18.46
N GLY A 111 15.79 -20.46 19.48
CA GLY A 111 14.43 -20.11 19.91
C GLY A 111 13.57 -19.32 18.89
N ALA A 112 13.79 -19.48 17.59
CA ALA A 112 12.91 -19.00 16.54
C ALA A 112 11.77 -20.01 16.31
N ALA A 113 10.53 -19.53 16.37
CA ALA A 113 9.35 -20.35 16.08
C ALA A 113 9.39 -20.86 14.64
N SER A 114 8.93 -22.10 14.42
CA SER A 114 8.86 -22.67 13.06
C SER A 114 7.89 -21.85 12.19
N PRO A 115 8.08 -21.82 10.86
CA PRO A 115 7.14 -21.13 9.97
C PRO A 115 5.69 -21.58 10.14
N GLN A 116 5.49 -22.87 10.44
CA GLN A 116 4.18 -23.41 10.79
C GLN A 116 3.64 -22.84 12.10
N ALA A 117 4.43 -22.79 13.17
CA ALA A 117 3.97 -22.26 14.46
C ALA A 117 3.58 -20.78 14.38
N VAL A 118 4.34 -19.97 13.64
CA VAL A 118 4.00 -18.55 13.40
C VAL A 118 2.71 -18.42 12.58
N ALA A 119 2.56 -19.22 11.52
CA ALA A 119 1.36 -19.22 10.70
C ALA A 119 0.12 -19.71 11.47
N GLU A 120 0.26 -20.72 12.35
CA GLU A 120 -0.81 -21.20 13.24
C GLU A 120 -1.25 -20.13 14.23
N GLN A 121 -0.31 -19.40 14.83
CA GLN A 121 -0.63 -18.29 15.72
C GLN A 121 -1.38 -17.18 14.98
N ALA A 122 -0.85 -16.73 13.83
CA ALA A 122 -1.51 -15.71 13.02
C ALA A 122 -2.91 -16.15 12.56
N LEU A 123 -3.05 -17.41 12.17
CA LEU A 123 -4.35 -18.01 11.82
C LEU A 123 -5.32 -17.94 12.99
N SER A 124 -4.90 -18.33 14.19
CA SER A 124 -5.75 -18.30 15.39
C SER A 124 -6.25 -16.89 15.68
N ASP A 125 -5.34 -15.91 15.64
CA ASP A 125 -5.66 -14.50 15.90
C ASP A 125 -6.65 -13.94 14.85
N ILE A 126 -6.47 -14.29 13.57
CA ILE A 126 -7.37 -13.86 12.48
C ILE A 126 -8.74 -14.53 12.64
N MET A 127 -8.78 -15.82 12.95
CA MET A 127 -10.02 -16.55 13.17
C MET A 127 -10.81 -15.98 14.35
N GLU A 128 -10.16 -15.70 15.48
CA GLU A 128 -10.82 -15.09 16.64
C GLU A 128 -11.43 -13.73 16.30
N ARG A 129 -10.71 -12.90 15.54
CA ARG A 129 -11.15 -11.54 15.21
C ARG A 129 -12.29 -11.48 14.18
N PHE A 130 -12.29 -12.37 13.20
CA PHE A 130 -13.12 -12.21 12.00
C PHE A 130 -14.06 -13.37 11.67
N ALA A 131 -13.93 -14.55 12.32
CA ALA A 131 -14.71 -15.72 11.92
C ALA A 131 -16.23 -15.57 12.11
N GLU A 132 -16.65 -14.76 13.07
CA GLU A 132 -18.07 -14.50 13.36
C GLU A 132 -18.61 -13.26 12.66
N LYS A 133 -17.75 -12.47 12.00
CA LYS A 133 -18.15 -11.25 11.31
C LYS A 133 -18.95 -11.61 10.06
N LYS A 134 -20.25 -11.28 10.07
CA LYS A 134 -21.13 -11.47 8.93
C LYS A 134 -22.25 -10.44 8.97
N PHE A 135 -22.50 -9.82 7.83
CA PHE A 135 -23.62 -8.91 7.66
C PHE A 135 -24.79 -9.65 7.02
N ASP A 136 -25.96 -9.67 7.67
CA ASP A 136 -27.18 -10.17 7.05
C ASP A 136 -27.84 -9.07 6.21
N VAL A 137 -27.35 -8.94 4.97
CA VAL A 137 -27.81 -7.90 4.05
C VAL A 137 -29.27 -8.11 3.66
N GLU A 138 -29.76 -9.35 3.60
CA GLU A 138 -31.16 -9.64 3.27
C GLU A 138 -32.11 -9.19 4.37
N ASP A 139 -31.80 -9.49 5.63
CA ASP A 139 -32.61 -9.07 6.77
C ASP A 139 -32.59 -7.54 6.91
N LEU A 140 -31.41 -6.93 6.75
CA LEU A 140 -31.27 -5.48 6.73
C LEU A 140 -32.13 -4.84 5.64
N ALA A 141 -32.06 -5.35 4.41
CA ALA A 141 -32.86 -4.85 3.28
C ALA A 141 -34.37 -4.94 3.55
N ARG A 142 -34.85 -5.97 4.26
CA ARG A 142 -36.27 -6.13 4.63
C ARG A 142 -36.70 -5.20 5.76
N SER A 143 -35.79 -4.84 6.66
CA SER A 143 -36.04 -3.90 7.76
C SER A 143 -36.16 -2.44 7.31
N LEU A 144 -35.65 -2.12 6.12
CA LEU A 144 -35.68 -0.76 5.57
C LEU A 144 -37.04 -0.45 4.94
N GLU A 145 -37.70 0.61 5.40
CA GLU A 145 -38.94 1.13 4.79
C GLU A 145 -38.70 1.72 3.39
N GLU A 146 -37.56 2.39 3.18
CA GLU A 146 -37.14 2.95 1.89
C GLU A 146 -35.63 2.73 1.67
N GLN A 147 -35.27 2.25 0.49
CA GLN A 147 -33.87 2.02 0.09
C GLN A 147 -33.36 3.19 -0.75
N GLY A 148 -32.68 4.13 -0.09
CA GLY A 148 -32.00 5.23 -0.75
C GLY A 148 -30.68 4.84 -1.42
N PRO A 149 -30.07 5.75 -2.21
CA PRO A 149 -28.80 5.50 -2.87
C PRO A 149 -27.67 5.19 -1.87
N TYR A 150 -27.61 5.89 -0.74
CA TYR A 150 -26.59 5.65 0.29
C TYR A 150 -26.76 4.29 0.98
N GLN A 151 -28.00 3.87 1.27
CA GLN A 151 -28.28 2.54 1.80
C GLN A 151 -27.79 1.46 0.83
N ASN A 152 -28.02 1.63 -0.47
CA ASN A 152 -27.55 0.67 -1.47
C ASN A 152 -26.02 0.57 -1.51
N VAL A 153 -25.30 1.70 -1.39
CA VAL A 153 -23.83 1.68 -1.34
C VAL A 153 -23.34 0.87 -0.14
N PHE A 154 -23.83 1.14 1.06
CA PHE A 154 -23.39 0.40 2.25
C PHE A 154 -23.79 -1.08 2.22
N MET A 155 -24.97 -1.42 1.69
CA MET A 155 -25.37 -2.82 1.50
C MET A 155 -24.44 -3.55 0.50
N GLN A 156 -24.07 -2.92 -0.61
CA GLN A 156 -23.11 -3.50 -1.57
C GLN A 156 -21.73 -3.69 -0.93
N GLU A 157 -21.27 -2.71 -0.14
CA GLU A 157 -20.02 -2.80 0.59
C GLU A 157 -20.03 -3.97 1.60
N MET A 158 -21.15 -4.18 2.30
CA MET A 158 -21.32 -5.34 3.18
C MET A 158 -21.27 -6.68 2.41
N GLU A 159 -21.88 -6.76 1.23
CA GLU A 159 -21.81 -7.95 0.38
C GLU A 159 -20.36 -8.26 -0.02
N VAL A 160 -19.61 -7.25 -0.46
CA VAL A 160 -18.19 -7.40 -0.81
C VAL A 160 -17.37 -7.86 0.41
N MET A 161 -17.58 -7.24 1.57
CA MET A 161 -16.88 -7.64 2.80
C MET A 161 -17.24 -9.06 3.23
N ASN A 162 -18.51 -9.48 3.11
CA ASN A 162 -18.94 -10.85 3.39
C ASN A 162 -18.23 -11.88 2.51
N VAL A 163 -18.07 -11.59 1.21
CA VAL A 163 -17.33 -12.46 0.28
C VAL A 163 -15.86 -12.59 0.70
N LEU A 164 -15.24 -11.49 1.14
CA LEU A 164 -13.87 -11.50 1.63
C LEU A 164 -13.73 -12.28 2.95
N VAL A 165 -14.59 -12.02 3.95
CA VAL A 165 -14.58 -12.76 5.22
C VAL A 165 -14.79 -14.25 4.97
N ALA A 166 -15.75 -14.62 4.12
CA ALA A 166 -16.03 -16.02 3.81
C ALA A 166 -14.81 -16.73 3.22
N GLU A 167 -14.07 -16.07 2.31
CA GLU A 167 -12.83 -16.63 1.76
C GLU A 167 -11.72 -16.75 2.81
N ILE A 168 -11.53 -15.73 3.65
CA ILE A 168 -10.54 -15.76 4.74
C ILE A 168 -10.83 -16.96 5.64
N VAL A 169 -12.06 -17.08 6.15
CA VAL A 169 -12.48 -18.16 7.05
C VAL A 169 -12.37 -19.53 6.39
N ARG A 170 -12.80 -19.68 5.13
CA ARG A 170 -12.68 -20.94 4.39
C ARG A 170 -11.22 -21.36 4.26
N SER A 171 -10.37 -20.46 3.78
CA SER A 171 -8.96 -20.75 3.52
C SER A 171 -8.17 -21.06 4.80
N LEU A 172 -8.47 -20.37 5.91
CA LEU A 172 -7.86 -20.65 7.22
C LEU A 172 -8.33 -21.99 7.78
N LYS A 173 -9.63 -22.33 7.70
CA LYS A 173 -10.11 -23.65 8.14
C LYS A 173 -9.45 -24.80 7.37
N GLU A 174 -9.31 -24.65 6.06
CA GLU A 174 -8.60 -25.60 5.21
C GLU A 174 -7.13 -25.75 5.66
N LEU A 175 -6.45 -24.64 5.94
CA LEU A 175 -5.08 -24.67 6.45
C LEU A 175 -4.97 -25.34 7.83
N THR A 176 -5.91 -25.09 8.74
CA THR A 176 -5.97 -25.78 10.05
C THR A 176 -6.07 -27.29 9.89
N LEU A 177 -6.92 -27.77 8.98
CA LEU A 177 -7.05 -29.21 8.68
C LEU A 177 -5.79 -29.77 8.02
N GLY A 178 -5.10 -28.95 7.20
CA GLY A 178 -3.80 -29.27 6.64
C GLY A 178 -2.72 -29.48 7.72
N PHE A 179 -2.64 -28.57 8.71
CA PHE A 179 -1.73 -28.70 9.84
C PHE A 179 -2.06 -29.89 10.76
N ALA A 180 -3.35 -30.22 10.93
CA ALA A 180 -3.78 -31.41 11.65
C ALA A 180 -3.50 -32.73 10.90
N GLY A 181 -3.11 -32.67 9.63
CA GLY A 181 -2.91 -33.84 8.76
C GLY A 181 -4.20 -34.50 8.29
N GLU A 182 -5.35 -33.86 8.48
CA GLU A 182 -6.66 -34.34 8.03
C GLU A 182 -6.88 -34.06 6.53
N LEU A 183 -6.28 -32.98 6.01
CA LEU A 183 -6.19 -32.69 4.59
C LEU A 183 -4.74 -32.76 4.12
N THR A 184 -4.54 -33.21 2.88
CA THR A 184 -3.23 -33.10 2.22
C THR A 184 -2.94 -31.64 1.90
N MET A 185 -1.76 -31.14 2.28
CA MET A 185 -1.32 -29.79 1.96
C MET A 185 -1.35 -29.57 0.43
N SER A 186 -1.98 -28.47 0.03
CA SER A 186 -2.07 -28.03 -1.36
C SER A 186 -1.24 -26.78 -1.59
N ASP A 187 -0.87 -26.49 -2.84
CA ASP A 187 -0.12 -25.28 -3.22
C ASP A 187 -0.75 -23.98 -2.68
N MET A 188 -2.09 -23.93 -2.63
CA MET A 188 -2.84 -22.79 -2.10
C MET A 188 -2.68 -22.66 -0.57
N MET A 189 -2.64 -23.78 0.15
CA MET A 189 -2.40 -23.81 1.60
C MET A 189 -0.94 -23.43 1.91
N GLU A 190 0.02 -23.93 1.13
CA GLU A 190 1.44 -23.57 1.28
C GLU A 190 1.66 -22.07 1.02
N THR A 191 1.06 -21.54 -0.06
CA THR A 191 1.11 -20.09 -0.36
C THR A 191 0.49 -19.26 0.76
N LEU A 192 -0.61 -19.74 1.35
CA LEU A 192 -1.26 -19.07 2.48
C LEU A 192 -0.37 -19.10 3.72
N GLN A 193 0.19 -20.26 4.08
CA GLN A 193 1.12 -20.42 5.19
C GLN A 193 2.32 -19.47 5.04
N ASP A 194 2.91 -19.41 3.84
CA ASP A 194 4.03 -18.52 3.55
C ASP A 194 3.66 -17.04 3.69
N SER A 195 2.46 -16.67 3.24
CA SER A 195 1.95 -15.30 3.36
C SER A 195 1.74 -14.91 4.83
N LEU A 196 1.18 -15.82 5.65
CA LEU A 196 1.02 -15.62 7.10
C LEU A 196 2.36 -15.50 7.80
N PHE A 197 3.34 -16.33 7.43
CA PHE A 197 4.68 -16.30 8.00
C PHE A 197 5.46 -15.03 7.65
N LEU A 198 5.34 -14.55 6.41
CA LEU A 198 6.08 -13.39 5.90
C LEU A 198 5.36 -12.04 6.11
N ASP A 199 4.27 -12.01 6.89
CA ASP A 199 3.42 -10.83 7.10
C ASP A 199 2.94 -10.18 5.78
N ARG A 200 2.55 -11.01 4.81
CA ARG A 200 2.06 -10.59 3.48
C ARG A 200 0.59 -10.93 3.30
N ILE A 201 -0.12 -10.10 2.56
CA ILE A 201 -1.52 -10.35 2.21
C ILE A 201 -1.57 -11.54 1.22
N PRO A 202 -2.27 -12.64 1.54
CA PRO A 202 -2.41 -13.78 0.65
C PRO A 202 -3.03 -13.37 -0.70
N PRO A 203 -2.54 -13.87 -1.85
CA PRO A 203 -3.06 -13.52 -3.17
C PRO A 203 -4.56 -13.80 -3.35
N ALA A 204 -5.07 -14.87 -2.71
CA ALA A 204 -6.49 -15.21 -2.75
C ALA A 204 -7.38 -14.15 -2.07
N TRP A 205 -6.88 -13.50 -1.01
CA TRP A 205 -7.58 -12.44 -0.29
C TRP A 205 -7.47 -11.12 -1.06
N SER A 206 -6.27 -10.80 -1.57
CA SER A 206 -6.03 -9.58 -2.35
C SER A 206 -6.94 -9.44 -3.58
N LYS A 207 -7.27 -10.56 -4.27
CA LYS A 207 -8.21 -10.56 -5.41
C LYS A 207 -9.64 -10.12 -5.05
N ARG A 208 -10.03 -10.22 -3.78
CA ARG A 208 -11.38 -9.90 -3.27
C ARG A 208 -11.38 -8.64 -2.41
N ALA A 209 -10.21 -8.10 -2.11
CA ALA A 209 -10.01 -6.93 -1.29
C ALA A 209 -9.72 -5.69 -2.16
N TRP A 210 -9.60 -4.54 -1.50
CA TRP A 210 -9.10 -3.33 -2.11
C TRP A 210 -7.57 -3.42 -2.34
N PRO A 211 -7.02 -2.69 -3.33
CA PRO A 211 -5.58 -2.58 -3.53
C PRO A 211 -4.88 -2.04 -2.28
N SER A 212 -3.79 -2.70 -1.85
CA SER A 212 -3.03 -2.32 -0.66
C SER A 212 -1.56 -2.69 -0.83
N LEU A 213 -0.68 -1.84 -0.28
CA LEU A 213 0.76 -2.10 -0.12
C LEU A 213 1.14 -2.34 1.35
N MET A 214 0.16 -2.40 2.25
CA MET A 214 0.38 -2.63 3.67
C MET A 214 0.84 -4.06 3.93
N SER A 215 1.58 -4.26 5.02
CA SER A 215 1.82 -5.59 5.58
C SER A 215 0.52 -6.22 6.07
N LEU A 216 0.48 -7.54 6.22
CA LEU A 216 -0.72 -8.27 6.63
C LEU A 216 -1.26 -7.75 7.95
N SER A 217 -0.41 -7.52 8.94
CA SER A 217 -0.80 -7.00 10.25
C SER A 217 -1.50 -5.64 10.19
N LEU A 218 -0.93 -4.69 9.43
CA LEU A 218 -1.55 -3.37 9.20
C LEU A 218 -2.84 -3.49 8.38
N TRP A 219 -2.86 -4.37 7.39
CA TRP A 219 -4.02 -4.63 6.55
C TRP A 219 -5.19 -5.22 7.35
N LEU A 220 -4.95 -6.17 8.26
CA LEU A 220 -5.98 -6.76 9.13
C LEU A 220 -6.57 -5.71 10.09
N ASN A 221 -5.75 -4.79 10.60
CA ASN A 221 -6.25 -3.68 11.41
C ASN A 221 -7.11 -2.73 10.58
N ASN A 222 -6.67 -2.38 9.37
CA ASN A 222 -7.47 -1.59 8.44
C ASN A 222 -8.79 -2.28 8.09
N PHE A 223 -8.76 -3.58 7.80
CA PHE A 223 -9.93 -4.40 7.53
C PHE A 223 -10.90 -4.41 8.71
N GLY A 224 -10.41 -4.58 9.93
CA GLY A 224 -11.22 -4.49 11.14
C GLY A 224 -11.91 -3.14 11.28
N SER A 225 -11.20 -2.03 11.06
CA SER A 225 -11.81 -0.69 11.07
C SER A 225 -12.90 -0.52 10.00
N ARG A 226 -12.76 -1.13 8.82
CA ARG A 226 -13.79 -1.10 7.77
C ARG A 226 -15.04 -1.87 8.18
N LEU A 227 -14.87 -3.03 8.80
CA LEU A 227 -15.99 -3.80 9.34
C LEU A 227 -16.72 -3.00 10.42
N VAL A 228 -15.98 -2.35 11.33
CA VAL A 228 -16.56 -1.49 12.38
C VAL A 228 -17.38 -0.34 11.77
N GLN A 229 -16.87 0.32 10.73
CA GLN A 229 -17.64 1.37 10.03
C GLN A 229 -18.98 0.86 9.49
N LEU A 230 -19.01 -0.35 8.92
CA LEU A 230 -20.25 -0.97 8.42
C LEU A 230 -21.18 -1.41 9.55
N GLU A 231 -20.62 -1.92 10.66
CA GLU A 231 -21.39 -2.25 11.87
C GLU A 231 -22.03 -1.02 12.52
N GLU A 232 -21.30 0.09 12.60
CA GLU A 232 -21.82 1.37 13.09
C GLU A 232 -22.97 1.89 12.23
N TRP A 233 -22.82 1.81 10.91
CA TRP A 233 -23.91 2.19 10.00
C TRP A 233 -25.11 1.25 10.11
N MET A 234 -24.90 -0.06 10.24
CA MET A 234 -25.97 -1.05 10.44
C MET A 234 -26.81 -0.77 11.71
N GLY A 235 -26.22 -0.16 12.74
CA GLY A 235 -26.94 0.21 13.95
C GLY A 235 -28.01 1.29 13.74
N ASN A 236 -27.84 2.17 12.74
CA ASN A 236 -28.78 3.24 12.40
C ASN A 236 -28.85 3.47 10.88
N PRO A 237 -29.38 2.52 10.09
CA PRO A 237 -29.24 2.52 8.64
C PRO A 237 -30.11 3.59 7.94
N MET A 238 -31.07 4.17 8.67
CA MET A 238 -31.91 5.28 8.22
C MET A 238 -31.24 6.65 8.35
N GLU A 239 -30.22 6.78 9.21
CA GLU A 239 -29.52 8.05 9.38
C GLU A 239 -28.33 8.11 8.42
N LEU A 240 -28.24 9.20 7.66
CA LEU A 240 -27.06 9.45 6.84
C LEU A 240 -25.88 9.80 7.77
N PRO A 241 -24.74 9.08 7.69
CA PRO A 241 -23.58 9.40 8.52
C PRO A 241 -23.10 10.84 8.24
N LYS A 242 -22.95 11.64 9.29
CA LYS A 242 -22.42 13.02 9.17
C LYS A 242 -20.95 13.04 8.76
N VAL A 243 -20.22 11.98 9.12
CA VAL A 243 -18.82 11.76 8.76
C VAL A 243 -18.73 10.32 8.27
N THR A 244 -18.18 10.12 7.08
CA THR A 244 -17.92 8.79 6.51
C THR A 244 -16.45 8.68 6.18
N TRP A 245 -15.82 7.60 6.62
CA TRP A 245 -14.46 7.29 6.20
C TRP A 245 -14.50 6.74 4.76
N ILE A 246 -14.40 7.65 3.79
CA ILE A 246 -14.57 7.36 2.36
C ILE A 246 -13.53 6.34 1.88
N SER A 247 -12.28 6.44 2.32
CA SER A 247 -11.24 5.46 1.95
C SER A 247 -11.43 4.10 2.62
N GLY A 248 -12.36 3.97 3.57
CA GLY A 248 -12.82 2.72 4.17
C GLY A 248 -13.80 1.93 3.29
N LEU A 249 -14.37 2.56 2.25
CA LEU A 249 -15.18 1.89 1.24
C LEU A 249 -14.29 1.19 0.20
N VAL A 250 -14.75 0.07 -0.36
CA VAL A 250 -14.10 -0.60 -1.50
C VAL A 250 -14.33 0.21 -2.77
N ASN A 251 -15.53 0.77 -2.95
CA ASN A 251 -15.89 1.62 -4.08
C ASN A 251 -16.33 3.03 -3.59
N PRO A 252 -15.38 3.91 -3.27
CA PRO A 252 -15.70 5.26 -2.82
C PRO A 252 -16.43 6.10 -3.87
N GLN A 253 -16.28 5.79 -5.16
CA GLN A 253 -16.96 6.51 -6.23
C GLN A 253 -18.48 6.29 -6.19
N SER A 254 -18.93 5.08 -5.85
CA SER A 254 -20.36 4.77 -5.70
C SER A 254 -21.03 5.66 -4.64
N PHE A 255 -20.30 5.98 -3.57
CA PHE A 255 -20.78 6.87 -2.51
C PHE A 255 -20.87 8.35 -2.93
N LEU A 256 -20.00 8.77 -3.85
CA LEU A 256 -19.93 10.16 -4.34
C LEU A 256 -20.88 10.45 -5.52
N THR A 257 -21.49 9.42 -6.09
CA THR A 257 -22.36 9.50 -7.27
C THR A 257 -23.83 9.61 -6.84
#